data_AF-A0A1M3N1K0-F1
#
_entry.id   AF-A0A1M3N1K0-F1
#
_cell.length_a   1.000
_cell.length_b   1.000
_cell.length_c   1.000
_cell.angle_alpha   90.00
_cell.angle_beta   90.00
_cell.angle_gamma   90.00
#
_symmetry.space_group_name_H-M   'P 1'
#
loop_
_entity.id
_entity.type
_entity.pdbx_description
1 polymer ?
#
loop_
_entity_poly.entity_id
_entity_poly.type
_entity_poly.pdbx_seq_one_letter_code
_entity_poly.pdbx_strand_id
1 'polypeptide(L)'
;MRSSLVATSLVCAAVVLTSLAGCGGGSQEPNAPNAKASVELTPMEELKAIPKELDAEVASLTKPVDDVQAIIDDLTNLPKKHGLTAAELTGMAKATFDNGKVEMKLNADVSAEAKAEVEATLNKLNATVTALKATPDKVAALTTKVAAATAKVPLLATKISTSASVTVSNPFGSAEGKAKAQAELDSVKQVQADVTKSIEDVQGKITGIPAMATGALAKLTASFAAGT
;
A
#
# COMPACT_ATOMS: atom_id res chain seq x y z
N MET A 1 2.51 -16.71 57.29
CA MET A 1 2.63 -16.06 55.97
C MET A 1 1.33 -16.37 55.23
N ARG A 2 0.23 -15.66 55.52
CA ARG A 2 -0.28 -14.43 54.87
C ARG A 2 -0.55 -14.60 53.37
N SER A 3 -1.84 -14.73 53.08
CA SER A 3 -2.56 -14.73 51.82
C SER A 3 -2.20 -13.57 50.88
N SER A 4 -2.42 -13.77 49.57
CA SER A 4 -3.41 -12.97 48.82
C SER A 4 -3.66 -13.48 47.40
N LEU A 5 -4.95 -13.67 47.14
CA LEU A 5 -5.64 -13.82 45.88
C LEU A 5 -5.98 -12.40 45.37
N VAL A 6 -5.62 -12.02 44.13
CA VAL A 6 -6.11 -10.82 43.41
C VAL A 6 -5.94 -11.15 41.91
N ALA A 7 -6.93 -11.30 41.01
CA ALA A 7 -8.23 -10.68 40.72
C ALA A 7 -8.16 -9.25 40.16
N THR A 8 -7.86 -9.07 38.86
CA THR A 8 -8.10 -7.82 38.08
C THR A 8 -7.84 -8.12 36.58
N SER A 9 -8.60 -7.71 35.56
CA SER A 9 -9.95 -7.17 35.39
C SER A 9 -10.31 -7.30 33.91
N LEU A 10 -11.52 -7.77 33.62
CA LEU A 10 -12.18 -7.75 32.32
C LEU A 10 -12.85 -6.38 32.17
N VAL A 11 -12.43 -5.55 31.22
CA VAL A 11 -13.13 -4.30 30.90
C VAL A 11 -14.00 -4.52 29.67
N CYS A 12 -15.26 -4.87 29.92
CA CYS A 12 -16.38 -4.61 29.03
C CYS A 12 -16.70 -3.10 29.08
N ALA A 13 -16.51 -2.39 27.98
CA ALA A 13 -17.07 -1.05 27.82
C ALA A 13 -18.38 -1.15 27.03
N ALA A 14 -19.48 -1.15 27.77
CA ALA A 14 -20.81 -0.91 27.24
C ALA A 14 -20.92 0.56 26.83
N VAL A 15 -21.26 0.84 25.57
CA VAL A 15 -21.73 2.17 25.15
C VAL A 15 -23.25 2.11 24.99
N VAL A 16 -23.83 3.00 25.77
CA VAL A 16 -25.23 3.30 26.06
C VAL A 16 -26.10 3.45 24.81
N LEU A 17 -27.17 2.66 24.77
CA LEU A 17 -28.40 2.96 24.02
C LEU A 17 -29.19 4.02 24.80
N THR A 18 -29.36 5.21 24.23
CA THR A 18 -30.44 6.13 24.58
C THR A 18 -31.37 6.28 23.38
N SER A 19 -32.46 5.53 23.42
CA SER A 19 -33.68 5.81 22.67
C SER A 19 -34.58 6.73 23.48
N LEU A 20 -35.10 7.82 22.89
CA LEU A 20 -36.51 8.22 22.94
C LEU A 20 -36.81 9.53 22.20
N ALA A 21 -37.96 9.52 21.52
CA ALA A 21 -38.71 10.60 20.85
C ALA A 21 -38.15 11.12 19.51
N GLY A 22 -38.90 11.21 18.41
CA GLY A 22 -40.34 11.04 18.20
C GLY A 22 -40.67 11.19 16.70
N CYS A 23 -41.85 10.73 16.33
CA CYS A 23 -42.46 10.82 15.01
C CYS A 23 -42.96 12.27 14.72
N GLY A 24 -42.70 12.80 13.52
CA GLY A 24 -43.52 13.84 12.90
C GLY A 24 -42.86 15.19 12.59
N GLY A 25 -43.01 15.64 11.32
CA GLY A 25 -43.09 17.05 10.92
C GLY A 25 -41.78 17.74 10.54
N GLY A 26 -41.69 18.19 9.29
CA GLY A 26 -40.45 18.69 8.68
C GLY A 26 -39.92 20.05 9.16
N SER A 27 -38.65 20.29 8.83
CA SER A 27 -38.09 21.59 8.40
C SER A 27 -36.66 21.39 7.91
N GLN A 28 -36.33 22.14 6.87
CA GLN A 28 -35.16 22.06 6.01
C GLN A 28 -33.97 22.85 6.57
N GLU A 29 -32.79 22.20 6.64
CA GLU A 29 -31.40 22.70 6.49
C GLU A 29 -30.87 23.83 7.45
N PRO A 30 -29.53 24.07 7.59
CA PRO A 30 -28.46 23.78 6.62
C PRO A 30 -27.08 23.26 7.14
N ASN A 31 -26.36 22.64 6.19
CA ASN A 31 -24.89 22.58 6.05
C ASN A 31 -24.03 21.98 7.17
N ALA A 32 -23.75 20.68 7.04
CA ALA A 32 -22.48 20.09 7.46
C ALA A 32 -21.67 19.69 6.19
N PRO A 33 -20.35 19.94 6.14
CA PRO A 33 -19.55 19.73 4.95
C PRO A 33 -19.48 18.24 4.59
N ASN A 34 -19.72 17.96 3.30
CA ASN A 34 -19.53 16.68 2.60
C ASN A 34 -18.67 15.67 3.37
N ALA A 35 -19.31 14.81 4.15
CA ALA A 35 -18.76 13.48 4.37
C ALA A 35 -18.72 12.85 2.97
N LYS A 36 -17.51 12.62 2.42
CA LYS A 36 -17.35 11.80 1.23
C LYS A 36 -18.10 10.49 1.53
N ALA A 37 -19.23 10.28 0.86
CA ALA A 37 -19.88 8.99 0.84
C ALA A 37 -18.83 8.02 0.29
N SER A 38 -18.24 7.22 1.18
CA SER A 38 -17.50 6.04 0.76
C SER A 38 -18.47 5.23 -0.05
N VAL A 39 -18.28 5.16 -1.36
CA VAL A 39 -19.09 4.31 -2.23
C VAL A 39 -18.89 2.89 -1.74
N GLU A 40 -19.89 2.36 -1.06
CA GLU A 40 -19.86 0.99 -0.54
C GLU A 40 -19.91 0.06 -1.76
N LEU A 41 -18.81 -0.64 -2.02
CA LEU A 41 -18.71 -1.54 -3.17
C LEU A 41 -19.67 -2.71 -2.98
N THR A 42 -20.27 -3.17 -4.08
CA THR A 42 -20.99 -4.44 -4.09
C THR A 42 -20.03 -5.60 -3.83
N PRO A 43 -20.50 -6.76 -3.33
CA PRO A 43 -19.64 -7.93 -3.12
C PRO A 43 -18.88 -8.40 -4.37
N MET A 44 -19.47 -8.22 -5.56
CA MET A 44 -18.82 -8.53 -6.84
C MET A 44 -17.70 -7.53 -7.16
N GLU A 45 -17.92 -6.23 -6.88
CA GLU A 45 -16.89 -5.21 -7.05
C GLU A 45 -15.74 -5.40 -6.05
N GLU A 46 -16.05 -5.73 -4.79
CA GLU A 46 -15.04 -6.08 -3.79
C GLU A 46 -14.20 -7.29 -4.25
N LEU A 47 -14.84 -8.33 -4.78
CA LEU A 47 -14.13 -9.53 -5.25
C LEU A 47 -13.18 -9.18 -6.41
N LYS A 48 -13.64 -8.37 -7.36
CA LYS A 48 -12.84 -7.91 -8.51
C LYS A 48 -11.75 -6.89 -8.16
N ALA A 49 -11.87 -6.20 -7.02
CA ALA A 49 -10.87 -5.23 -6.57
C ALA A 49 -9.62 -5.88 -5.98
N ILE A 50 -9.75 -7.08 -5.39
CA ILE A 50 -8.64 -7.79 -4.71
C ILE A 50 -7.35 -7.84 -5.54
N PRO A 51 -7.35 -8.31 -6.81
CA PRO A 51 -6.12 -8.39 -7.60
C PRO A 51 -5.44 -7.03 -7.77
N LYS A 52 -6.22 -5.99 -8.07
CA LYS A 52 -5.70 -4.64 -8.28
C LYS A 52 -5.08 -4.06 -7.01
N GLU A 53 -5.70 -4.30 -5.85
CA GLU A 53 -5.17 -3.86 -4.56
C GLU A 53 -3.84 -4.55 -4.26
N LEU A 54 -3.76 -5.87 -4.46
CA LEU A 54 -2.53 -6.62 -4.22
C LEU A 54 -1.40 -6.25 -5.20
N ASP A 55 -1.70 -6.06 -6.48
CA ASP A 55 -0.73 -5.63 -7.48
C ASP A 55 -0.18 -4.23 -7.20
N ALA A 56 -1.02 -3.31 -6.69
CA ALA A 56 -0.56 -1.98 -6.29
C ALA A 56 0.44 -2.04 -5.13
N GLU A 57 0.24 -2.94 -4.17
CA GLU A 57 1.17 -3.16 -3.06
C GLU A 57 2.49 -3.79 -3.55
N VAL A 58 2.43 -4.75 -4.48
CA VAL A 58 3.63 -5.32 -5.11
C VAL A 58 4.40 -4.24 -5.87
N ALA A 59 3.72 -3.43 -6.68
CA ALA A 59 4.36 -2.34 -7.43
C ALA A 59 5.02 -1.30 -6.50
N SER A 60 4.36 -0.96 -5.39
CA SER A 60 4.90 -0.07 -4.36
C SER A 60 6.17 -0.63 -3.71
N LEU A 61 6.24 -1.95 -3.54
CA LEU A 61 7.41 -2.66 -3.00
C LEU A 61 8.58 -2.75 -3.98
N THR A 62 8.31 -2.88 -5.29
CA THR A 62 9.37 -3.01 -6.30
C THR A 62 9.88 -1.66 -6.81
N LYS A 63 9.06 -0.61 -6.79
CA LYS A 63 9.44 0.71 -7.29
C LYS A 63 10.80 1.24 -6.77
N PRO A 64 11.13 1.12 -5.46
CA PRO A 64 12.43 1.56 -4.97
C PRO A 64 13.62 0.80 -5.58
N VAL A 65 13.41 -0.46 -5.99
CA VAL A 65 14.43 -1.25 -6.72
C VAL A 65 14.63 -0.67 -8.12
N ASP A 66 13.54 -0.33 -8.81
CA ASP A 66 13.58 0.24 -10.16
C ASP A 66 14.23 1.64 -10.17
N ASP A 67 14.01 2.43 -9.12
CA ASP A 67 14.56 3.78 -8.98
C ASP A 67 16.09 3.79 -8.73
N VAL A 68 16.69 2.68 -8.29
CA VAL A 68 18.12 2.63 -7.91
C VAL A 68 19.04 3.00 -9.06
N GLN A 69 18.80 2.51 -10.28
CA GLN A 69 19.69 2.81 -11.40
C GLN A 69 19.68 4.31 -11.72
N ALA A 70 18.50 4.92 -11.76
CA ALA A 70 18.38 6.35 -12.01
C ALA A 70 19.13 7.17 -10.96
N ILE A 71 19.08 6.78 -9.68
CA ILE A 71 19.82 7.46 -8.60
C ILE A 71 21.33 7.31 -8.80
N ILE A 72 21.82 6.13 -9.19
CA ILE A 72 23.24 5.93 -9.49
C ILE A 72 23.68 6.82 -10.67
N ASP A 73 22.85 6.93 -11.70
CA ASP A 73 23.12 7.77 -12.86
C ASP A 73 23.11 9.26 -12.48
N ASP A 74 22.16 9.69 -11.65
CA ASP A 74 22.08 11.05 -11.10
C ASP A 74 23.38 11.37 -10.32
N LEU A 75 23.80 10.49 -9.40
CA LEU A 75 25.03 10.65 -8.61
C LEU A 75 26.31 10.66 -9.47
N THR A 76 26.30 9.97 -10.61
CA THR A 76 27.44 9.91 -11.53
C THR A 76 27.56 11.14 -12.42
N ASN A 77 26.42 11.73 -12.82
CA ASN A 77 26.38 12.78 -13.83
C ASN A 77 26.24 14.19 -13.25
N LEU A 78 25.61 14.34 -12.09
CA LEU A 78 25.43 15.63 -11.43
C LEU A 78 26.76 16.35 -11.14
N PRO A 79 27.85 15.67 -10.71
CA PRO A 79 29.13 16.34 -10.53
C PRO A 79 29.67 16.96 -11.83
N LYS A 80 29.53 16.25 -12.95
CA LYS A 80 29.97 16.72 -14.28
C LYS A 80 29.15 17.93 -14.74
N LYS A 81 27.84 17.93 -14.46
CA LYS A 81 26.91 19.01 -14.83
C LYS A 81 27.23 20.32 -14.10
N HIS A 82 27.59 20.23 -12.82
CA HIS A 82 27.74 21.41 -11.94
C HIS A 82 29.18 21.72 -11.53
N GLY A 83 30.16 21.01 -12.09
CA GLY A 83 31.57 21.19 -11.74
C GLY A 83 31.93 20.81 -10.31
N LEU A 84 31.17 19.88 -9.70
CA LEU A 84 31.47 19.34 -8.37
C LEU A 84 32.49 18.21 -8.50
N THR A 85 33.22 17.91 -7.42
CA THR A 85 34.03 16.69 -7.40
C THR A 85 33.14 15.47 -7.18
N ALA A 86 33.48 14.36 -7.81
CA ALA A 86 32.79 13.08 -7.59
C ALA A 86 32.88 12.64 -6.12
N ALA A 87 34.00 12.92 -5.45
CA ALA A 87 34.23 12.59 -4.05
C ALA A 87 33.30 13.34 -3.10
N GLU A 88 33.03 14.63 -3.32
CA GLU A 88 32.09 15.42 -2.51
C GLU A 88 30.67 14.85 -2.58
N LEU A 89 30.16 14.62 -3.79
CA LEU A 89 28.79 14.08 -3.95
C LEU A 89 28.68 12.64 -3.45
N THR A 90 29.67 11.80 -3.73
CA THR A 90 29.70 10.41 -3.26
C THR A 90 29.79 10.34 -1.73
N GLY A 91 30.58 11.22 -1.10
CA GLY A 91 30.66 11.32 0.35
C GLY A 91 29.33 11.71 1.00
N MET A 92 28.62 12.69 0.43
CA MET A 92 27.27 13.05 0.90
C MET A 92 26.26 11.93 0.68
N ALA A 93 26.27 11.30 -0.50
CA ALA A 93 25.38 10.19 -0.83
C ALA A 93 25.60 8.99 0.10
N LYS A 94 26.87 8.64 0.37
CA LYS A 94 27.22 7.59 1.34
C LYS A 94 26.75 7.95 2.75
N ALA A 95 26.97 9.18 3.20
CA ALA A 95 26.49 9.62 4.50
C ALA A 95 24.95 9.55 4.60
N THR A 96 24.24 9.90 3.53
CA THR A 96 22.78 9.76 3.45
C THR A 96 22.34 8.29 3.46
N PHE A 97 23.03 7.42 2.74
CA PHE A 97 22.75 5.98 2.74
C PHE A 97 22.94 5.33 4.12
N ASP A 98 24.05 5.68 4.79
CA ASP A 98 24.44 5.12 6.08
C ASP A 98 23.58 5.68 7.22
N ASN A 99 23.40 7.00 7.27
CA ASN A 99 22.80 7.69 8.42
C ASN A 99 21.33 8.08 8.23
N GLY A 100 20.78 7.96 7.01
CA GLY A 100 19.41 8.36 6.68
C GLY A 100 19.17 9.88 6.74
N LYS A 101 20.24 10.68 6.71
CA LYS A 101 20.18 12.14 6.80
C LYS A 101 20.81 12.79 5.58
N VAL A 102 20.13 13.78 5.02
CA VAL A 102 20.66 14.61 3.95
C VAL A 102 21.42 15.76 4.58
N GLU A 103 22.75 15.72 4.49
CA GLU A 103 23.64 16.79 4.95
C GLU A 103 24.35 17.38 3.74
N MET A 104 24.04 18.64 3.40
CA MET A 104 24.71 19.35 2.32
C MET A 104 26.01 19.96 2.81
N LYS A 105 27.13 19.34 2.43
CA LYS A 105 28.49 19.82 2.70
C LYS A 105 29.15 20.28 1.40
N LEU A 106 28.55 21.30 0.78
CA LEU A 106 29.04 21.91 -0.45
C LEU A 106 29.67 23.28 -0.18
N ASN A 107 30.67 23.64 -0.97
CA ASN A 107 31.34 24.94 -0.88
C ASN A 107 30.36 26.11 -1.18
N ALA A 108 30.67 27.28 -0.63
CA ALA A 108 29.83 28.47 -0.78
C ALA A 108 29.65 28.88 -2.25
N ASP A 109 30.68 28.67 -3.07
CA ASP A 109 30.74 29.05 -4.50
C ASP A 109 29.87 28.19 -5.43
N VAL A 110 29.28 27.10 -4.90
CA VAL A 110 28.32 26.29 -5.66
C VAL A 110 27.01 27.04 -5.82
N SER A 111 26.51 27.10 -7.05
CA SER A 111 25.27 27.81 -7.40
C SER A 111 24.06 27.29 -6.62
N ALA A 112 23.06 28.15 -6.44
CA ALA A 112 21.81 27.76 -5.77
C ALA A 112 21.08 26.62 -6.51
N GLU A 113 21.12 26.63 -7.85
CA GLU A 113 20.56 25.57 -8.70
C GLU A 113 21.27 24.23 -8.47
N ALA A 114 22.61 24.23 -8.46
CA ALA A 114 23.39 23.03 -8.19
C ALA A 114 23.11 22.47 -6.79
N LYS A 115 23.01 23.33 -5.77
CA LYS A 115 22.63 22.92 -4.40
C LYS A 115 21.24 22.27 -4.37
N ALA A 116 20.26 22.87 -5.04
CA ALA A 116 18.90 22.33 -5.11
C ALA A 116 18.85 20.96 -5.81
N GLU A 117 19.58 20.78 -6.91
CA GLU A 117 19.64 19.48 -7.60
C GLU A 117 20.35 18.40 -6.78
N VAL A 118 21.45 18.75 -6.09
CA VAL A 118 22.12 17.85 -5.15
C VAL A 118 21.17 17.44 -4.03
N GLU A 119 20.50 18.41 -3.39
CA GLU A 119 19.57 18.14 -2.30
C GLU A 119 18.43 17.23 -2.76
N ALA A 120 17.84 17.49 -3.92
CA ALA A 120 16.79 16.67 -4.50
C ALA A 120 17.27 15.22 -4.73
N THR A 121 18.48 15.04 -5.25
CA THR A 121 19.08 13.73 -5.50
C THR A 121 19.33 12.98 -4.19
N LEU A 122 19.89 13.65 -3.18
CA LEU A 122 20.13 13.05 -1.86
C LEU A 122 18.81 12.71 -1.14
N ASN A 123 17.78 13.54 -1.26
CA ASN A 123 16.44 13.24 -0.72
C ASN A 123 15.82 12.01 -1.41
N LYS A 124 15.93 11.91 -2.74
CA LYS A 124 15.47 10.74 -3.50
C LYS A 124 16.23 9.47 -3.09
N LEU A 125 17.55 9.57 -2.91
CA LEU A 125 18.36 8.48 -2.35
C LEU A 125 17.87 8.08 -0.96
N ASN A 126 17.68 9.04 -0.05
CA ASN A 126 17.24 8.75 1.31
C ASN A 126 15.88 8.04 1.35
N ALA A 127 14.91 8.54 0.57
CA ALA A 127 13.59 7.94 0.47
C ALA A 127 13.66 6.50 -0.09
N THR A 128 14.48 6.29 -1.11
CA THR A 128 14.68 4.97 -1.73
C THR A 128 15.34 3.98 -0.77
N VAL A 129 16.42 4.39 -0.11
CA VAL A 129 17.13 3.56 0.88
C VAL A 129 16.22 3.22 2.06
N THR A 130 15.46 4.18 2.56
CA THR A 130 14.48 3.96 3.64
C THR A 130 13.42 2.96 3.21
N ALA A 131 12.88 3.11 2.00
CA ALA A 131 11.88 2.19 1.46
C ALA A 131 12.44 0.77 1.26
N LEU A 132 13.67 0.64 0.73
CA LEU A 132 14.36 -0.65 0.55
C LEU A 132 14.65 -1.35 1.89
N LYS A 133 15.07 -0.59 2.92
CA LYS A 133 15.32 -1.13 4.27
C LYS A 133 14.01 -1.58 4.94
N ALA A 134 12.89 -0.92 4.66
CA ALA A 134 11.57 -1.27 5.18
C ALA A 134 10.87 -2.42 4.40
N THR A 135 11.49 -2.93 3.33
CA THR A 135 10.92 -4.01 2.50
C THR A 135 10.52 -5.26 3.30
N PRO A 136 11.32 -5.79 4.24
CA PRO A 136 10.94 -6.98 5.01
C PRO A 136 9.61 -6.81 5.76
N ASP A 137 9.44 -5.67 6.44
CA ASP A 137 8.22 -5.38 7.21
C ASP A 137 7.01 -5.22 6.27
N LYS A 138 7.20 -4.52 5.14
CA LYS A 138 6.14 -4.34 4.16
C LYS A 138 5.75 -5.65 3.46
N VAL A 139 6.70 -6.55 3.20
CA VAL A 139 6.43 -7.90 2.66
C VAL A 139 5.67 -8.73 3.68
N ALA A 140 6.00 -8.66 4.97
CA ALA A 140 5.24 -9.33 6.03
C ALA A 140 3.79 -8.81 6.12
N ALA A 141 3.60 -7.49 6.02
CA ALA A 141 2.28 -6.86 5.96
C ALA A 141 1.48 -7.31 4.73
N LEU A 142 2.12 -7.35 3.55
CA LEU A 142 1.48 -7.84 2.32
C LEU A 142 1.14 -9.32 2.40
N THR A 143 1.99 -10.15 3.01
CA THR A 143 1.69 -11.58 3.27
C THR A 143 0.41 -11.73 4.10
N THR A 144 0.22 -10.88 5.11
CA THR A 144 -1.01 -10.86 5.91
C THR A 144 -2.22 -10.43 5.08
N LYS A 145 -2.09 -9.40 4.23
CA LYS A 145 -3.16 -8.97 3.30
C LYS A 145 -3.55 -10.07 2.32
N VAL A 146 -2.56 -10.79 1.79
CA VAL A 146 -2.75 -11.93 0.90
C VAL A 146 -3.51 -13.07 1.59
N ALA A 147 -3.17 -13.40 2.84
CA ALA A 147 -3.91 -14.38 3.62
C ALA A 147 -5.36 -13.95 3.88
N ALA A 148 -5.58 -12.67 4.22
CA ALA A 148 -6.91 -12.11 4.38
C ALA A 148 -7.72 -12.15 3.08
N ALA A 149 -7.12 -11.78 1.94
CA ALA A 149 -7.74 -11.87 0.62
C ALA A 149 -8.13 -13.31 0.28
N THR A 150 -7.24 -14.28 0.54
CA THR A 150 -7.49 -15.72 0.33
C THR A 150 -8.74 -16.17 1.08
N ALA A 151 -8.90 -15.76 2.33
CA ALA A 151 -10.09 -16.08 3.13
C ALA A 151 -11.34 -15.31 2.67
N LYS A 152 -11.19 -14.10 2.14
CA LYS A 152 -12.28 -13.23 1.73
C LYS A 152 -12.94 -13.70 0.42
N VAL A 153 -12.18 -14.26 -0.52
CA VAL A 153 -12.67 -14.73 -1.82
C VAL A 153 -13.88 -15.68 -1.73
N PRO A 154 -13.84 -16.82 -0.99
CA PRO A 154 -14.99 -17.73 -0.90
C PRO A 154 -16.18 -17.10 -0.17
N LEU A 155 -15.93 -16.21 0.80
CA LEU A 155 -16.99 -15.50 1.51
C LEU A 155 -17.75 -14.54 0.59
N LEU A 156 -17.03 -13.76 -0.22
CA LEU A 156 -17.63 -12.87 -1.21
C LEU A 156 -18.37 -13.66 -2.29
N ALA A 157 -17.79 -14.74 -2.81
CA ALA A 157 -18.45 -15.60 -3.80
C ALA A 157 -19.78 -16.18 -3.27
N THR A 158 -19.81 -16.60 -2.00
CA THR A 158 -21.02 -17.08 -1.33
C THR A 158 -22.06 -15.97 -1.16
N LYS A 159 -21.63 -14.77 -0.75
CA LYS A 159 -22.51 -13.60 -0.59
C LYS A 159 -23.15 -13.18 -1.93
N ILE A 160 -22.35 -13.15 -3.00
CA ILE A 160 -22.81 -12.89 -4.37
C ILE A 160 -23.85 -13.94 -4.78
N SER A 161 -23.50 -15.22 -4.65
CA SER A 161 -24.37 -16.31 -5.09
C SER A 161 -25.71 -16.32 -4.34
N THR A 162 -25.68 -16.06 -3.03
CA THR A 162 -26.89 -16.01 -2.20
C THR A 162 -27.77 -14.82 -2.58
N SER A 163 -27.17 -13.62 -2.68
CA SER A 163 -27.90 -12.41 -3.03
C SER A 163 -28.53 -12.50 -4.42
N ALA A 164 -27.77 -12.99 -5.40
CA ALA A 164 -28.26 -13.13 -6.76
C ALA A 164 -29.35 -14.21 -6.88
N SER A 165 -29.22 -15.34 -6.17
CA SER A 165 -30.25 -16.39 -6.15
C SER A 165 -31.58 -15.91 -5.58
N VAL A 166 -31.53 -15.09 -4.53
CA VAL A 166 -32.72 -14.45 -3.94
C VAL A 166 -33.37 -13.50 -4.94
N THR A 167 -32.58 -12.66 -5.63
CA THR A 167 -33.10 -11.73 -6.65
C THR A 167 -33.73 -12.47 -7.84
N VAL A 168 -33.09 -13.52 -8.33
CA VAL A 168 -33.63 -14.36 -9.43
C VAL A 168 -34.96 -14.98 -9.04
N SER A 169 -35.06 -15.52 -7.81
CA SER A 169 -36.24 -16.24 -7.33
C SER A 169 -37.38 -15.33 -6.89
N ASN A 170 -37.16 -14.02 -6.75
CA ASN A 170 -38.17 -13.09 -6.28
C ASN A 170 -39.33 -12.95 -7.30
N PRO A 171 -40.56 -13.40 -7.01
CA PRO A 171 -41.68 -13.32 -7.96
C PRO A 171 -42.08 -11.88 -8.31
N PHE A 172 -41.69 -10.90 -7.48
CA PHE A 172 -41.98 -9.47 -7.67
C PHE A 172 -40.81 -8.68 -8.28
N GLY A 173 -39.67 -9.33 -8.56
CA GLY A 173 -38.49 -8.66 -9.13
C GLY A 173 -38.67 -8.26 -10.59
N SER A 174 -38.04 -7.15 -11.00
CA SER A 174 -38.02 -6.72 -12.40
C SER A 174 -37.28 -7.70 -13.30
N ALA A 175 -37.68 -7.81 -14.57
CA ALA A 175 -37.02 -8.68 -15.54
C ALA A 175 -35.53 -8.33 -15.71
N GLU A 176 -35.20 -7.04 -15.74
CA GLU A 176 -33.83 -6.53 -15.83
C GLU A 176 -33.00 -6.90 -14.59
N GLY A 177 -33.54 -6.71 -13.38
CA GLY A 177 -32.86 -7.06 -12.13
C GLY A 177 -32.57 -8.56 -12.03
N LYS A 178 -33.52 -9.39 -12.48
CA LYS A 178 -33.33 -10.85 -12.55
C LYS A 178 -32.27 -11.24 -13.58
N ALA A 179 -32.27 -10.63 -14.76
CA ALA A 179 -31.26 -10.89 -15.79
C ALA A 179 -29.85 -10.52 -15.31
N LYS A 180 -29.69 -9.38 -14.64
CA LYS A 180 -28.41 -8.96 -14.05
C LYS A 180 -27.94 -9.94 -12.97
N ALA A 181 -28.84 -10.35 -12.07
CA ALA A 181 -28.52 -11.33 -11.03
C ALA A 181 -28.15 -12.71 -11.61
N GLN A 182 -28.81 -13.16 -12.68
CA GLN A 182 -28.44 -14.39 -13.36
C GLN A 182 -27.03 -14.29 -13.96
N ALA A 183 -26.71 -13.18 -14.63
CA ALA A 183 -25.36 -12.96 -15.15
C ALA A 183 -24.28 -12.92 -14.04
N GLU A 184 -24.61 -12.40 -12.86
CA GLU A 184 -23.72 -12.46 -11.69
C GLU A 184 -23.50 -13.90 -11.19
N LEU A 185 -24.55 -14.73 -11.15
CA LEU A 185 -24.43 -16.16 -10.83
C LEU A 185 -23.57 -16.92 -11.85
N ASP A 186 -23.75 -16.62 -13.13
CA ASP A 186 -23.03 -17.29 -14.20
C ASP A 186 -21.52 -16.94 -14.18
N SER A 187 -21.19 -15.71 -13.77
CA SER A 187 -19.81 -15.20 -13.76
C SER A 187 -19.05 -15.44 -12.44
N VAL A 188 -19.72 -15.60 -11.29
CA VAL A 188 -19.06 -15.63 -9.98
C VAL A 188 -17.99 -16.71 -9.85
N LYS A 189 -18.22 -17.90 -10.41
CA LYS A 189 -17.26 -19.01 -10.35
C LYS A 189 -15.96 -18.70 -11.09
N GLN A 190 -16.08 -18.10 -12.28
CA GLN A 190 -14.92 -17.71 -13.08
C GLN A 190 -14.15 -16.58 -12.40
N VAL A 191 -14.86 -15.54 -11.94
CA VAL A 191 -14.25 -14.41 -11.22
C VAL A 191 -13.54 -14.91 -9.95
N GLN A 192 -14.15 -15.84 -9.21
CA GLN A 192 -13.53 -16.45 -8.03
C GLN A 192 -12.21 -17.14 -8.40
N ALA A 193 -12.21 -17.97 -9.45
CA ALA A 193 -11.00 -18.67 -9.90
C ALA A 193 -9.90 -17.71 -10.35
N ASP A 194 -10.24 -16.69 -11.11
CA ASP A 194 -9.29 -15.69 -11.62
C ASP A 194 -8.67 -14.87 -10.47
N VAL A 195 -9.48 -14.50 -9.47
CA VAL A 195 -8.99 -13.79 -8.29
C VAL A 195 -8.12 -14.70 -7.43
N THR A 196 -8.50 -15.96 -7.21
CA THR A 196 -7.67 -16.93 -6.49
C THR A 196 -6.31 -17.10 -7.18
N LYS A 197 -6.30 -17.28 -8.50
CA LYS A 197 -5.05 -17.38 -9.27
C LYS A 197 -4.19 -16.12 -9.13
N SER A 198 -4.80 -14.93 -9.19
CA SER A 198 -4.07 -13.67 -9.00
C SER A 198 -3.44 -13.57 -7.61
N ILE A 199 -4.11 -14.07 -6.56
CA ILE A 199 -3.57 -14.15 -5.21
C ILE A 199 -2.35 -15.09 -5.16
N GLU A 200 -2.43 -16.26 -5.80
CA GLU A 200 -1.32 -17.23 -5.89
C GLU A 200 -0.11 -16.64 -6.63
N ASP A 201 -0.35 -15.93 -7.73
CA ASP A 201 0.71 -15.23 -8.48
C ASP A 201 1.40 -14.17 -7.61
N VAL A 202 0.62 -13.41 -6.82
CA VAL A 202 1.17 -12.46 -5.84
C VAL A 202 1.97 -13.17 -4.75
N GLN A 203 1.47 -14.29 -4.21
CA GLN A 203 2.22 -15.11 -3.24
C GLN A 203 3.59 -15.53 -3.77
N GLY A 204 3.65 -15.95 -5.05
CA GLY A 204 4.91 -16.26 -5.71
C GLY A 204 5.84 -15.05 -5.76
N LYS A 205 5.34 -13.89 -6.22
CA LYS A 205 6.13 -12.66 -6.38
C LYS A 205 6.72 -12.15 -5.06
N ILE A 206 5.93 -12.11 -3.99
CA ILE A 206 6.34 -11.46 -2.73
C ILE A 206 7.55 -12.12 -2.07
N THR A 207 7.78 -13.41 -2.30
CA THR A 207 8.93 -14.14 -1.74
C THR A 207 10.27 -13.69 -2.32
N GLY A 208 10.30 -13.16 -3.55
CA GLY A 208 11.52 -12.68 -4.20
C GLY A 208 11.86 -11.21 -3.90
N ILE A 209 10.89 -10.42 -3.44
CA ILE A 209 11.05 -8.98 -3.21
C ILE A 209 12.16 -8.66 -2.19
N PRO A 210 12.31 -9.37 -1.06
CA PRO A 210 13.41 -9.12 -0.13
C PRO A 210 14.79 -9.25 -0.79
N ALA A 211 14.99 -10.27 -1.62
CA ALA A 211 16.25 -10.48 -2.33
C ALA A 211 16.52 -9.36 -3.35
N MET A 212 15.49 -8.90 -4.08
CA MET A 212 15.61 -7.75 -4.98
C MET A 212 16.01 -6.48 -4.23
N ALA A 213 15.41 -6.21 -3.07
CA ALA A 213 15.76 -5.06 -2.25
C ALA A 213 17.19 -5.13 -1.70
N THR A 214 17.63 -6.31 -1.23
CA THR A 214 19.03 -6.53 -0.81
C THR A 214 20.00 -6.31 -1.97
N GLY A 215 19.70 -6.83 -3.16
CA GLY A 215 20.51 -6.61 -4.36
C GLY A 215 20.60 -5.12 -4.74
N ALA A 216 19.50 -4.38 -4.63
CA ALA A 216 19.45 -2.95 -4.89
C ALA A 216 20.31 -2.14 -3.90
N LEU A 217 20.26 -2.46 -2.61
CA LEU A 217 21.11 -1.85 -1.59
C LEU A 217 22.60 -2.17 -1.82
N ALA A 218 22.92 -3.39 -2.21
CA ALA A 218 24.28 -3.79 -2.56
C ALA A 218 24.81 -3.01 -3.78
N LYS A 219 23.96 -2.82 -4.80
CA LYS A 219 24.29 -2.03 -5.99
C LYS A 219 24.57 -0.57 -5.67
N LEU A 220 23.74 0.06 -4.81
CA LEU A 220 24.01 1.41 -4.29
C LEU A 220 25.35 1.48 -3.56
N THR A 221 25.60 0.52 -2.66
CA THR A 221 26.85 0.45 -1.90
C THR A 221 28.07 0.34 -2.82
N ALA A 222 28.00 -0.51 -3.85
CA ALA A 222 29.06 -0.68 -4.83
C ALA A 222 29.31 0.60 -5.66
N SER A 223 28.26 1.36 -5.98
CA SER A 223 28.40 2.62 -6.71
C SER A 223 29.21 3.66 -5.95
N PHE A 224 29.16 3.65 -4.61
CA PHE A 224 29.97 4.56 -3.80
C PHE A 224 31.45 4.20 -3.79
N ALA A 225 31.80 2.91 -3.92
CA ALA A 225 33.20 2.47 -4.01
C ALA A 225 33.81 2.75 -5.39
N ALA A 226 33.00 2.90 -6.44
CA ALA A 226 33.46 3.28 -7.77
C ALA A 226 33.66 4.80 -7.94
N GLY A 227 33.08 5.61 -7.05
CA GLY A 227 33.16 7.07 -7.05
C GLY A 227 34.24 7.67 -6.14
N THR A 228 34.99 6.83 -5.43
CA THR A 228 36.18 7.17 -4.64
C THR A 228 37.45 6.94 -5.43
#